data_AF-A0A5B0QJD3-F1
#
_entry.id   AF-A0A5B0QJD3-F1
#
_cell.length_a   1.000
_cell.length_b   1.000
_cell.length_c   1.000
_cell.angle_alpha   90.00
_cell.angle_beta   90.00
_cell.angle_gamma   90.00
#
_symmetry.space_group_name_H-M   'P 1'
#
loop_
_entity.id
_entity.type
_entity.pdbx_description
1 polymer ?
#
loop_
_entity_poly.entity_id
_entity_poly.type
_entity_poly.pdbx_seq_one_letter_code
_entity_poly.pdbx_strand_id
1 'polypeptide(L)'
;MDYSLASTLDLVKLFPSARDVADDDLVPSLIYSSSRNRTLTAMDVIDRARETPGAAFMPPSSCIRRFHSCTGDQDKVNCIDDFASGKFPLISCTMALGLGQNWNRVQMVVHIGRGDPASVCQMIGRCGRDGRPGLAILLVEKNRRNGKNSVDQFTPGALQLDPDRMDALAITPVCLRIAFSLDNLIGYIPLSVDDPAYIREALREKAAGMTPCRCSNCSTEAAPTLINNLVWANKDNFDSIIADQFVTAESRDLTLKYPTRPTPFRKRKIPDSDRPEIDAFKAELITNLHRYFNETFGGGLPLPAAEVFGDEEAEAIVTYMHHINTPNDIRGIIGGKCYDGQLVWLFDQVITYKNSLAGKMRSAPPKKAKANPPGPGTDPTDVTALASTSAHQLLPRGGARPPTKKSLAAEASRRKSLEKKAQEELWLISEHKRKEQIAQFLREGLEQARLERLGEAQPTAGRDDGMEK
;
A
#
# COMPACT_ATOMS: atom_id res chain seq x y z
N MET A 1 -8.29 6.58 0.14
CA MET A 1 -6.83 6.82 0.09
C MET A 1 -6.49 7.62 -1.14
N ASP A 2 -5.58 8.56 -0.97
CA ASP A 2 -5.09 9.46 -2.02
C ASP A 2 -3.63 9.14 -2.39
N TYR A 3 -2.94 8.39 -1.51
CA TYR A 3 -1.57 7.91 -1.66
C TYR A 3 -1.52 6.38 -1.72
N SER A 4 -0.32 5.82 -1.91
CA SER A 4 -0.14 4.36 -2.01
C SER A 4 0.05 3.68 -0.65
N LEU A 5 -0.33 2.40 -0.53
CA LEU A 5 -0.03 1.57 0.64
C LEU A 5 1.47 1.39 0.92
N ALA A 6 2.34 1.63 -0.06
CA ALA A 6 3.78 1.62 0.15
C ALA A 6 4.27 2.90 0.85
N SER A 7 3.61 4.04 0.57
CA SER A 7 3.95 5.34 1.13
C SER A 7 3.25 5.66 2.45
N THR A 8 2.06 5.10 2.72
CA THR A 8 1.29 5.30 3.98
C THR A 8 0.88 6.75 4.29
N LEU A 9 1.15 7.70 3.38
CA LEU A 9 0.95 9.15 3.56
C LEU A 9 -0.49 9.59 3.88
N ASP A 10 -1.51 8.75 3.62
CA ASP A 10 -2.88 9.00 4.09
C ASP A 10 -3.00 9.14 5.62
N LEU A 11 -2.01 8.73 6.43
CA LEU A 11 -1.98 9.01 7.87
C LEU A 11 -1.74 10.50 8.21
N VAL A 12 -1.14 11.30 7.33
CA VAL A 12 -0.76 12.71 7.64
C VAL A 12 -1.96 13.57 8.03
N LYS A 13 -3.14 13.28 7.48
CA LYS A 13 -4.42 13.95 7.77
C LYS A 13 -5.19 13.35 8.95
N LEU A 14 -4.67 12.33 9.63
CA LEU A 14 -5.35 11.64 10.74
C LEU A 14 -4.80 12.01 12.13
N PHE A 15 -3.74 12.80 12.21
CA PHE A 15 -3.07 13.15 13.46
C PHE A 15 -2.64 14.63 13.49
N PRO A 16 -2.77 15.33 14.64
CA PRO A 16 -2.40 16.74 14.80
C PRO A 16 -0.88 16.96 14.91
N SER A 17 -0.44 18.21 14.75
CA SER A 17 0.97 18.59 15.02
C SER A 17 1.31 18.46 16.50
N ALA A 18 2.58 18.18 16.81
CA ALA A 18 3.10 18.28 18.18
C ALA A 18 3.14 19.73 18.69
N ARG A 19 2.96 20.72 17.82
CA ARG A 19 2.85 22.15 18.17
C ARG A 19 1.55 22.53 18.86
N ASP A 20 0.47 21.75 18.66
CA ASP A 20 -0.88 22.12 19.10
C ASP A 20 -1.58 21.04 19.93
N VAL A 21 -1.11 19.79 19.87
CA VAL A 21 -1.57 18.69 20.73
C VAL A 21 -0.32 17.92 21.19
N ALA A 22 -0.04 17.91 22.50
CA ALA A 22 1.10 17.17 23.05
C ALA A 22 0.92 15.66 22.87
N ASP A 23 2.01 14.87 22.99
CA ASP A 23 1.90 13.41 22.89
C ASP A 23 0.96 12.84 23.97
N ASP A 24 1.02 13.37 25.19
CA ASP A 24 0.11 12.95 26.25
C ASP A 24 -1.37 13.35 26.00
N ASP A 25 -1.66 14.26 25.07
CA ASP A 25 -3.04 14.69 24.73
C ASP A 25 -3.62 13.99 23.50
N LEU A 26 -2.79 13.22 22.77
CA LEU A 26 -3.23 12.45 21.61
C LEU A 26 -4.26 11.38 21.96
N VAL A 27 -5.18 11.17 21.02
CA VAL A 27 -6.15 10.07 21.02
C VAL A 27 -5.42 8.72 21.01
N PRO A 28 -5.62 7.84 22.01
CA PRO A 28 -4.89 6.58 22.07
C PRO A 28 -5.29 5.64 20.92
N SER A 29 -4.33 5.23 20.10
CA SER A 29 -4.60 4.64 18.78
C SER A 29 -3.76 3.41 18.45
N LEU A 30 -4.36 2.47 17.70
CA LEU A 30 -3.67 1.34 17.07
C LEU A 30 -3.62 1.52 15.55
N ILE A 31 -2.43 1.38 14.96
CA ILE A 31 -2.17 1.58 13.52
C ILE A 31 -1.71 0.25 12.92
N TYR A 32 -2.66 -0.53 12.41
CA TYR A 32 -2.45 -1.86 11.86
C TYR A 32 -1.96 -1.85 10.41
N SER A 33 -0.74 -2.34 10.21
CA SER A 33 -0.08 -2.52 8.91
C SER A 33 0.12 -4.00 8.56
N SER A 34 -0.03 -4.34 7.28
CA SER A 34 0.09 -5.72 6.79
C SER A 34 1.51 -6.32 6.80
N SER A 35 2.56 -5.55 7.09
CA SER A 35 3.93 -6.07 7.18
C SER A 35 4.79 -5.33 8.20
N ARG A 36 5.86 -5.99 8.66
CA ARG A 36 6.84 -5.40 9.60
C ARG A 36 7.46 -4.13 9.04
N ASN A 37 7.78 -4.07 7.75
CA ASN A 37 8.39 -2.88 7.16
C ASN A 37 7.39 -1.72 7.10
N ARG A 38 6.11 -2.00 6.85
CA ARG A 38 5.05 -0.97 6.85
C ARG A 38 4.79 -0.37 8.23
N THR A 39 5.02 -1.08 9.34
CA THR A 39 4.96 -0.44 10.67
C THR A 39 6.08 0.59 10.88
N LEU A 40 7.25 0.38 10.27
CA LEU A 40 8.32 1.38 10.27
C LEU A 40 7.96 2.59 9.39
N THR A 41 7.38 2.36 8.20
CA THR A 41 6.90 3.44 7.32
C THR A 41 5.80 4.25 7.98
N ALA A 42 4.85 3.61 8.67
CA ALA A 42 3.80 4.31 9.41
C ALA A 42 4.39 5.26 10.47
N MET A 43 5.45 4.87 11.17
CA MET A 43 6.14 5.71 12.15
C MET A 43 6.81 6.95 11.52
N ASP A 44 7.48 6.83 10.37
CA ASP A 44 8.02 7.99 9.62
C ASP A 44 6.89 8.94 9.16
N VAL A 45 5.73 8.41 8.78
CA VAL A 45 4.57 9.25 8.42
C VAL A 45 3.91 9.90 9.64
N ILE A 46 3.94 9.26 10.81
CA ILE A 46 3.51 9.89 12.07
C ILE A 46 4.46 11.03 12.44
N ASP A 47 5.78 10.84 12.38
CA ASP A 47 6.75 11.93 12.59
C ASP A 47 6.49 13.13 11.64
N ARG A 48 6.06 12.87 10.39
CA ARG A 48 5.63 13.94 9.45
C ARG A 48 4.34 14.63 9.89
N ALA A 49 3.34 13.88 10.35
CA ALA A 49 2.08 14.43 10.84
C ALA A 49 2.29 15.30 12.09
N ARG A 50 3.12 14.83 13.02
CA ARG A 50 3.53 15.48 14.27
C ARG A 50 4.51 16.65 14.06
N GLU A 51 5.16 16.75 12.89
CA GLU A 51 6.28 17.67 12.60
C GLU A 51 7.53 17.43 13.47
N THR A 52 7.81 16.15 13.79
CA THR A 52 8.92 15.70 14.64
C THR A 52 9.84 14.67 13.95
N PRO A 53 10.51 14.97 12.81
CA PRO A 53 11.26 13.98 12.03
C PRO A 53 12.32 13.21 12.84
N GLY A 54 12.13 11.90 12.99
CA GLY A 54 13.03 11.00 13.70
C GLY A 54 12.67 10.69 15.15
N ALA A 55 11.69 11.41 15.75
CA ALA A 55 11.31 11.21 17.15
C ALA A 55 10.67 9.84 17.43
N ALA A 56 10.02 9.22 16.44
CA ALA A 56 9.54 7.85 16.52
C ALA A 56 10.67 6.80 16.63
N PHE A 57 11.90 7.16 16.27
CA PHE A 57 13.07 6.26 16.25
C PHE A 57 14.06 6.50 17.39
N MET A 58 13.78 7.47 18.28
CA MET A 58 14.55 7.73 19.50
C MET A 58 13.90 6.96 20.68
N PRO A 59 14.53 5.89 21.22
CA PRO A 59 13.96 5.13 22.33
C PRO A 59 14.26 5.78 23.70
N PRO A 60 13.30 5.79 24.65
CA PRO A 60 11.89 5.44 24.50
C PRO A 60 11.09 6.60 23.88
N SER A 61 10.39 6.36 22.78
CA SER A 61 9.53 7.40 22.19
C SER A 61 8.27 7.62 23.02
N SER A 62 7.94 8.89 23.24
CA SER A 62 6.72 9.40 23.88
C SER A 62 5.50 9.35 22.95
N CYS A 63 5.71 9.44 21.63
CA CYS A 63 4.60 9.54 20.67
C CYS A 63 4.14 8.16 20.17
N ILE A 64 5.06 7.34 19.65
CA ILE A 64 4.71 6.10 18.94
C ILE A 64 5.73 5.00 19.14
N ARG A 65 5.24 3.77 19.39
CA ARG A 65 6.08 2.57 19.51
C ARG A 65 5.61 1.45 18.58
N ARG A 66 6.49 0.46 18.35
CA ARG A 66 6.35 -0.56 17.31
C ARG A 66 6.11 -1.95 17.88
N PHE A 67 5.04 -2.62 17.45
CA PHE A 67 4.71 -3.97 17.93
C PHE A 67 4.54 -4.96 16.78
N HIS A 68 5.35 -6.01 16.74
CA HIS A 68 5.23 -7.08 15.74
C HIS A 68 5.78 -8.40 16.25
N SER A 69 5.62 -9.49 15.48
CA SER A 69 6.01 -10.86 15.87
C SER A 69 7.44 -10.98 16.40
N CYS A 70 8.37 -10.18 15.86
CA CYS A 70 9.81 -10.18 16.19
C CYS A 70 10.22 -9.01 17.09
N THR A 71 9.28 -8.41 17.82
CA THR A 71 9.58 -7.56 18.99
C THR A 71 10.03 -8.50 20.12
N GLY A 72 11.06 -8.16 20.90
CA GLY A 72 11.51 -9.01 22.02
C GLY A 72 10.39 -9.21 23.04
N ASP A 73 10.30 -10.36 23.71
CA ASP A 73 9.14 -10.64 24.57
C ASP A 73 9.04 -9.68 25.77
N GLN A 74 10.17 -9.25 26.34
CA GLN A 74 10.18 -8.17 27.32
C GLN A 74 9.74 -6.83 26.71
N ASP A 75 10.14 -6.51 25.48
CA ASP A 75 9.67 -5.30 24.77
C ASP A 75 8.17 -5.36 24.49
N LYS A 76 7.61 -6.56 24.22
CA LYS A 76 6.16 -6.75 24.04
C LYS A 76 5.42 -6.41 25.34
N VAL A 77 5.88 -6.94 26.48
CA VAL A 77 5.33 -6.66 27.81
C VAL A 77 5.45 -5.17 28.14
N ASN A 78 6.66 -4.62 28.10
CA ASN A 78 6.92 -3.20 28.38
C ASN A 78 6.09 -2.27 27.49
N CYS A 79 5.89 -2.61 26.21
CA CYS A 79 5.09 -1.82 25.27
C CYS A 79 3.58 -1.87 25.61
N ILE A 80 3.06 -3.01 26.05
CA ILE A 80 1.67 -3.14 26.51
C ILE A 80 1.47 -2.39 27.83
N ASP A 81 2.37 -2.55 28.80
CA ASP A 81 2.25 -1.93 30.12
C ASP A 81 2.43 -0.41 30.07
N ASP A 82 3.39 0.10 29.28
CA ASP A 82 3.57 1.54 29.05
C ASP A 82 2.38 2.14 28.29
N PHE A 83 1.73 1.39 27.39
CA PHE A 83 0.52 1.85 26.70
C PHE A 83 -0.70 1.83 27.63
N ALA A 84 -0.86 0.80 28.47
CA ALA A 84 -1.94 0.74 29.44
C ALA A 84 -1.82 1.85 30.51
N SER A 85 -0.60 2.12 30.99
CA SER A 85 -0.31 3.12 32.02
C SER A 85 -0.23 4.57 31.54
N GLY A 86 -0.39 4.83 30.24
CA GLY A 86 -0.54 6.18 29.68
C GLY A 86 0.64 6.70 28.85
N LYS A 87 1.87 6.21 29.14
CA LYS A 87 3.18 6.81 28.81
C LYS A 87 3.50 7.05 27.32
N PHE A 88 2.67 6.56 26.41
CA PHE A 88 2.66 6.95 25.01
C PHE A 88 1.28 6.66 24.38
N PRO A 89 0.82 7.41 23.37
CA PRO A 89 -0.53 7.31 22.79
C PRO A 89 -0.68 6.37 21.58
N LEU A 90 0.37 6.10 20.77
CA LEU A 90 0.22 5.38 19.50
C LEU A 90 1.03 4.06 19.45
N ILE A 91 0.41 2.97 18.98
CA ILE A 91 1.13 1.75 18.58
C ILE A 91 1.03 1.56 17.06
N SER A 92 2.17 1.44 16.37
CA SER A 92 2.22 0.87 15.02
C SER A 92 2.44 -0.64 15.08
N CYS A 93 1.47 -1.41 14.59
CA CYS A 93 1.40 -2.85 14.79
C CYS A 93 1.12 -3.68 13.54
N THR A 94 1.53 -4.94 13.56
CA THR A 94 0.92 -5.97 12.69
C THR A 94 -0.14 -6.76 13.46
N MET A 95 -0.83 -7.69 12.81
CA MET A 95 -1.78 -8.63 13.47
C MET A 95 -1.18 -9.42 14.65
N ALA A 96 0.15 -9.41 14.83
CA ALA A 96 0.81 -9.99 16.00
C ALA A 96 0.48 -9.26 17.32
N LEU A 97 -0.08 -8.04 17.28
CA LEU A 97 -0.72 -7.41 18.45
C LEU A 97 -2.04 -8.14 18.74
N GLY A 98 -1.89 -9.28 19.43
CA GLY A 98 -2.79 -10.43 19.34
C GLY A 98 -4.19 -10.26 19.91
N LEU A 99 -4.96 -11.35 19.83
CA LEU A 99 -6.28 -11.51 20.44
C LEU A 99 -6.10 -11.87 21.92
N GLY A 100 -7.05 -11.45 22.77
CA GLY A 100 -7.07 -11.79 24.22
C GLY A 100 -6.62 -10.68 25.18
N GLN A 101 -5.86 -9.67 24.73
CA GLN A 101 -5.59 -8.47 25.53
C GLN A 101 -6.77 -7.48 25.52
N ASN A 102 -7.01 -6.79 26.64
CA ASN A 102 -8.05 -5.78 26.74
C ASN A 102 -7.52 -4.38 26.37
N TRP A 103 -8.12 -3.77 25.36
CA TRP A 103 -7.67 -2.49 24.77
C TRP A 103 -8.59 -1.33 25.17
N ASN A 104 -9.04 -1.27 26.43
CA ASN A 104 -9.99 -0.28 26.93
C ASN A 104 -9.59 1.18 26.66
N ARG A 105 -8.29 1.53 26.76
CA ARG A 105 -7.77 2.87 26.47
C ARG A 105 -7.92 3.28 24.99
N VAL A 106 -8.02 2.33 24.05
CA VAL A 106 -8.00 2.63 22.61
C VAL A 106 -9.31 3.31 22.20
N GLN A 107 -9.19 4.46 21.56
CA GLN A 107 -10.33 5.21 21.00
C GLN A 107 -10.31 5.26 19.47
N MET A 108 -9.14 5.09 18.83
CA MET A 108 -9.05 4.98 17.36
C MET A 108 -8.29 3.73 16.90
N VAL A 109 -8.79 3.08 15.84
CA VAL A 109 -8.07 2.05 15.10
C VAL A 109 -7.98 2.43 13.62
N VAL A 110 -6.75 2.49 13.09
CA VAL A 110 -6.48 2.66 11.66
C VAL A 110 -5.97 1.34 11.10
N HIS A 111 -6.63 0.78 10.09
CA HIS A 111 -6.17 -0.41 9.35
C HIS A 111 -5.72 -0.03 7.94
N ILE A 112 -4.55 -0.50 7.53
CA ILE A 112 -3.85 -0.05 6.31
C ILE A 112 -3.69 -1.19 5.30
N GLY A 113 -4.55 -1.17 4.27
CA GLY A 113 -4.52 -2.10 3.16
C GLY A 113 -5.60 -3.18 3.19
N ARG A 114 -5.26 -4.36 2.66
CA ARG A 114 -6.13 -5.54 2.62
C ARG A 114 -5.80 -6.47 3.79
N GLY A 115 -6.84 -7.05 4.38
CA GLY A 115 -6.81 -8.14 5.35
C GLY A 115 -8.18 -8.82 5.35
N ASP A 116 -8.25 -10.09 5.75
CA ASP A 116 -9.52 -10.84 5.84
C ASP A 116 -10.57 -10.04 6.66
N PRO A 117 -11.82 -9.89 6.18
CA PRO A 117 -12.83 -9.07 6.86
C PRO A 117 -13.12 -9.46 8.31
N ALA A 118 -13.08 -10.74 8.67
CA ALA A 118 -13.26 -11.17 10.06
C ALA A 118 -12.09 -10.71 10.96
N SER A 119 -10.86 -10.88 10.47
CA SER A 119 -9.63 -10.35 11.10
C SER A 119 -9.66 -8.83 11.22
N VAL A 120 -10.15 -8.12 10.19
CA VAL A 120 -10.32 -6.66 10.22
C VAL A 120 -11.37 -6.26 11.26
N CYS A 121 -12.51 -6.96 11.32
CA CYS A 121 -13.55 -6.75 12.33
C CYS A 121 -12.99 -6.89 13.76
N GLN A 122 -12.14 -7.89 14.01
CA GLN A 122 -11.47 -8.10 15.30
C GLN A 122 -10.36 -7.08 15.60
N MET A 123 -9.75 -6.46 14.59
CA MET A 123 -8.80 -5.35 14.77
C MET A 123 -9.53 -4.04 15.11
N ILE A 124 -10.61 -3.70 14.39
CA ILE A 124 -11.37 -2.46 14.63
C ILE A 124 -12.24 -2.55 15.88
N GLY A 125 -12.73 -3.74 16.27
CA GLY A 125 -13.44 -4.00 17.53
C GLY A 125 -12.60 -3.88 18.80
N ARG A 126 -11.58 -3.02 18.79
CA ARG A 126 -10.68 -2.67 19.90
C ARG A 126 -10.89 -1.24 20.40
N CYS A 127 -11.34 -0.32 19.54
CA CYS A 127 -11.68 1.03 19.98
C CYS A 127 -13.04 1.09 20.70
N GLY A 128 -13.20 2.03 21.65
CA GLY A 128 -14.46 2.29 22.35
C GLY A 128 -14.84 1.23 23.39
N ARG A 129 -13.86 0.47 23.88
CA ARG A 129 -14.06 -0.59 24.89
C ARG A 129 -14.21 -0.07 26.33
N ASP A 130 -13.95 1.22 26.55
CA ASP A 130 -14.32 1.99 27.74
C ASP A 130 -15.80 2.44 27.74
N GLY A 131 -16.52 2.25 26.63
CA GLY A 131 -17.89 2.71 26.43
C GLY A 131 -18.00 4.09 25.77
N ARG A 132 -16.89 4.77 25.48
CA ARG A 132 -16.87 5.98 24.65
C ARG A 132 -16.98 5.62 23.16
N PRO A 133 -17.36 6.57 22.28
CA PRO A 133 -17.38 6.33 20.84
C PRO A 133 -15.99 5.95 20.30
N GLY A 134 -15.87 4.75 19.72
CA GLY A 134 -14.66 4.30 19.04
C GLY A 134 -14.68 4.60 17.54
N LEU A 135 -13.55 5.06 16.99
CA LEU A 135 -13.40 5.34 15.56
C LEU A 135 -12.56 4.26 14.84
N ALA A 136 -13.13 3.70 13.78
CA ALA A 136 -12.45 2.76 12.89
C ALA A 136 -12.22 3.38 11.50
N ILE A 137 -10.96 3.42 11.05
CA ILE A 137 -10.56 3.96 9.74
C ILE A 137 -9.93 2.87 8.88
N LEU A 138 -10.57 2.55 7.75
CA LEU A 138 -10.10 1.54 6.79
C LEU A 138 -9.44 2.22 5.58
N LEU A 139 -8.11 2.24 5.54
CA LEU A 139 -7.34 2.81 4.44
C LEU A 139 -7.14 1.77 3.31
N VAL A 140 -8.18 1.63 2.48
CA VAL A 140 -8.24 0.68 1.35
C VAL A 140 -7.79 1.28 0.02
N GLU A 141 -7.27 0.44 -0.88
CA GLU A 141 -6.80 0.83 -2.20
C GLU A 141 -7.95 1.09 -3.18
N LYS A 142 -7.98 2.30 -3.76
CA LYS A 142 -8.95 2.72 -4.80
C LYS A 142 -8.90 1.85 -6.05
N ASN A 143 -7.75 1.23 -6.35
CA ASN A 143 -7.63 0.18 -7.36
C ASN A 143 -6.69 -0.93 -6.87
N ARG A 144 -7.23 -2.13 -6.71
CA ARG A 144 -6.54 -3.32 -6.22
C ARG A 144 -6.09 -4.18 -7.40
N ARG A 145 -4.78 -4.36 -7.55
CA ARG A 145 -4.19 -5.17 -8.62
C ARG A 145 -4.66 -6.62 -8.50
N ASN A 146 -5.16 -7.19 -9.60
CA ASN A 146 -5.75 -8.52 -9.69
C ASN A 146 -7.00 -8.74 -8.80
N GLY A 147 -7.61 -7.68 -8.26
CA GLY A 147 -8.85 -7.73 -7.47
C GLY A 147 -10.07 -7.18 -8.22
N LYS A 148 -11.25 -7.33 -7.62
CA LYS A 148 -12.54 -6.83 -8.15
C LYS A 148 -12.77 -5.37 -7.76
N ASN A 149 -12.82 -4.47 -8.75
CA ASN A 149 -12.73 -3.02 -8.54
C ASN A 149 -14.04 -2.23 -8.76
N SER A 150 -15.12 -2.88 -9.17
CA SER A 150 -16.48 -2.34 -9.17
C SER A 150 -17.48 -3.44 -8.79
N VAL A 151 -18.69 -3.06 -8.37
CA VAL A 151 -19.73 -4.02 -7.94
C VAL A 151 -20.11 -4.97 -9.08
N ASP A 152 -20.09 -4.50 -10.32
CA ASP A 152 -20.40 -5.26 -11.55
C ASP A 152 -19.42 -6.40 -11.84
N GLN A 153 -18.28 -6.45 -11.13
CA GLN A 153 -17.29 -7.53 -11.21
C GLN A 153 -17.63 -8.69 -10.27
N PHE A 154 -18.73 -8.60 -9.51
CA PHE A 154 -19.29 -9.65 -8.69
C PHE A 154 -20.60 -10.16 -9.29
N THR A 155 -20.65 -11.45 -9.61
CA THR A 155 -21.90 -12.12 -10.01
C THR A 155 -22.85 -12.18 -8.81
N PRO A 156 -24.10 -11.66 -8.90
CA PRO A 156 -25.07 -11.76 -7.81
C PRO A 156 -25.33 -13.22 -7.40
N GLY A 157 -25.36 -13.48 -6.09
CA GLY A 157 -25.59 -14.82 -5.54
C GLY A 157 -24.43 -15.82 -5.69
N ALA A 158 -23.30 -15.43 -6.30
CA ALA A 158 -22.12 -16.30 -6.35
C ALA A 158 -21.37 -16.31 -5.02
N LEU A 159 -20.75 -17.46 -4.70
CA LEU A 159 -19.88 -17.62 -3.54
C LEU A 159 -18.73 -16.59 -3.57
N GLN A 160 -18.52 -15.89 -2.45
CA GLN A 160 -17.35 -15.04 -2.25
C GLN A 160 -16.26 -15.85 -1.54
N LEU A 161 -15.11 -16.04 -2.18
CA LEU A 161 -13.92 -16.55 -1.50
C LEU A 161 -13.25 -15.43 -0.69
N ASP A 162 -12.29 -15.73 0.19
CA ASP A 162 -11.61 -14.69 0.99
C ASP A 162 -11.05 -13.49 0.19
N PRO A 163 -10.48 -13.67 -1.03
CA PRO A 163 -10.10 -12.54 -1.89
C PRO A 163 -11.28 -11.68 -2.35
N ASP A 164 -12.44 -12.29 -2.57
CA ASP A 164 -13.68 -11.61 -2.96
C ASP A 164 -14.29 -10.87 -1.77
N ARG A 165 -14.34 -11.50 -0.59
CA ARG A 165 -14.80 -10.87 0.67
C ARG A 165 -13.97 -9.61 0.97
N MET A 166 -12.65 -9.70 0.85
CA MET A 166 -11.74 -8.54 0.97
C MET A 166 -12.02 -7.44 -0.07
N ASP A 167 -12.36 -7.81 -1.30
CA ASP A 167 -12.61 -6.85 -2.37
C ASP A 167 -13.99 -6.21 -2.30
N ALA A 168 -14.99 -6.96 -1.81
CA ALA A 168 -16.35 -6.49 -1.59
C ALA A 168 -16.39 -5.51 -0.41
N LEU A 169 -15.71 -5.80 0.71
CA LEU A 169 -15.59 -4.86 1.84
C LEU A 169 -14.99 -3.51 1.42
N ALA A 170 -14.09 -3.50 0.45
CA ALA A 170 -13.43 -2.30 -0.03
C ALA A 170 -14.28 -1.41 -0.97
N ILE A 171 -15.45 -1.89 -1.44
CA ILE A 171 -16.32 -1.15 -2.39
C ILE A 171 -17.82 -1.22 -2.09
N THR A 172 -18.24 -1.97 -1.07
CA THR A 172 -19.67 -2.17 -0.81
C THR A 172 -20.37 -0.82 -0.59
N PRO A 173 -21.53 -0.57 -1.22
CA PRO A 173 -22.30 0.65 -1.02
C PRO A 173 -23.14 0.62 0.26
N VAL A 174 -23.22 -0.53 0.95
CA VAL A 174 -24.20 -0.75 2.04
C VAL A 174 -23.63 -0.37 3.42
N CYS A 175 -24.47 -0.36 4.46
CA CYS A 175 -24.04 -0.11 5.82
C CYS A 175 -22.90 -1.05 6.27
N LEU A 176 -21.72 -0.50 6.62
CA LEU A 176 -20.56 -1.30 7.02
C LEU A 176 -20.79 -2.12 8.31
N ARG A 177 -21.64 -1.64 9.24
CA ARG A 177 -22.02 -2.41 10.44
C ARG A 177 -22.74 -3.70 10.07
N ILE A 178 -23.71 -3.60 9.15
CA ILE A 178 -24.46 -4.75 8.63
C ILE A 178 -23.55 -5.63 7.76
N ALA A 179 -22.66 -5.05 6.95
CA ALA A 179 -21.70 -5.81 6.14
C ALA A 179 -20.79 -6.70 7.01
N PHE A 180 -20.22 -6.16 8.11
CA PHE A 180 -19.46 -6.96 9.07
C PHE A 180 -20.35 -7.96 9.84
N SER A 181 -21.61 -7.63 10.14
CA SER A 181 -22.55 -8.58 10.77
C SER A 181 -22.77 -9.81 9.87
N LEU A 182 -23.09 -9.60 8.59
CA LEU A 182 -23.31 -10.68 7.63
C LEU A 182 -22.04 -11.47 7.29
N ASP A 183 -20.88 -10.81 7.19
CA ASP A 183 -19.62 -11.51 6.95
C ASP A 183 -19.30 -12.51 8.09
N ASN A 184 -19.50 -12.12 9.35
CA ASN A 184 -19.31 -13.00 10.50
C ASN A 184 -20.41 -14.06 10.67
N LEU A 185 -21.64 -13.80 10.24
CA LEU A 185 -22.80 -14.71 10.42
C LEU A 185 -23.00 -15.71 9.27
N ILE A 186 -22.77 -15.28 8.02
CA ILE A 186 -23.08 -16.03 6.80
C ILE A 186 -21.96 -15.99 5.73
N GLY A 187 -20.78 -15.44 6.06
CA GLY A 187 -19.54 -15.64 5.29
C GLY A 187 -19.41 -14.84 3.99
N TYR A 188 -20.20 -13.77 3.78
CA TYR A 188 -20.04 -12.90 2.61
C TYR A 188 -20.36 -11.43 2.92
N ILE A 189 -19.80 -10.52 2.11
CA ILE A 189 -20.10 -9.09 2.19
C ILE A 189 -21.25 -8.76 1.21
N PRO A 190 -22.40 -8.23 1.67
CA PRO A 190 -23.47 -7.75 0.79
C PRO A 190 -22.99 -6.59 -0.11
N LEU A 191 -23.51 -6.53 -1.34
CA LEU A 191 -23.14 -5.52 -2.35
C LEU A 191 -24.32 -4.70 -2.91
N SER A 192 -25.56 -5.01 -2.53
CA SER A 192 -26.73 -4.13 -2.73
C SER A 192 -27.52 -4.00 -1.43
N VAL A 193 -28.25 -2.89 -1.30
CA VAL A 193 -29.27 -2.71 -0.25
C VAL A 193 -30.50 -3.61 -0.45
N ASP A 194 -30.68 -4.14 -1.67
CA ASP A 194 -31.74 -5.09 -2.01
C ASP A 194 -31.41 -6.54 -1.63
N ASP A 195 -30.21 -6.80 -1.09
CA ASP A 195 -29.80 -8.13 -0.64
C ASP A 195 -30.76 -8.63 0.47
N PRO A 196 -31.40 -9.81 0.32
CA PRO A 196 -32.39 -10.28 1.30
C PRO A 196 -31.83 -10.50 2.71
N ALA A 197 -30.54 -10.79 2.88
CA ALA A 197 -29.90 -10.87 4.19
C ALA A 197 -29.61 -9.48 4.75
N TYR A 198 -29.19 -8.52 3.92
CA TYR A 198 -29.04 -7.12 4.32
C TYR A 198 -30.35 -6.53 4.84
N ILE A 199 -31.45 -6.75 4.12
CA ILE A 199 -32.80 -6.30 4.53
C ILE A 199 -33.20 -6.92 5.87
N ARG A 200 -32.99 -8.23 6.05
CA ARG A 200 -33.32 -8.91 7.33
C ARG A 200 -32.50 -8.37 8.50
N GLU A 201 -31.21 -8.14 8.32
CA GLU A 201 -30.34 -7.63 9.38
C GLU A 201 -30.63 -6.15 9.69
N ALA A 202 -30.91 -5.32 8.68
CA ALA A 202 -31.38 -3.94 8.89
C ALA A 202 -32.69 -3.87 9.69
N LEU A 203 -33.64 -4.78 9.41
CA LEU A 203 -34.88 -4.92 10.18
C LEU A 203 -34.61 -5.42 11.60
N ARG A 204 -33.66 -6.35 11.81
CA ARG A 204 -33.26 -6.83 13.13
C ARG A 204 -32.61 -5.72 13.97
N GLU A 205 -31.69 -4.94 13.41
CA GLU A 205 -31.07 -3.81 14.11
C GLU A 205 -32.14 -2.80 14.57
N LYS A 206 -33.09 -2.47 13.70
CA LYS A 206 -34.20 -1.56 14.02
C LYS A 206 -35.13 -2.14 15.09
N ALA A 207 -35.48 -3.42 15.01
CA ALA A 207 -36.34 -4.09 15.99
C ALA A 207 -35.66 -4.23 17.37
N ALA A 208 -34.33 -4.35 17.39
CA ALA A 208 -33.51 -4.38 18.60
C ALA A 208 -33.23 -2.97 19.19
N GLY A 209 -33.79 -1.91 18.61
CA GLY A 209 -33.60 -0.53 19.09
C GLY A 209 -32.17 0.00 18.92
N MET A 210 -31.36 -0.60 18.05
CA MET A 210 -29.97 -0.19 17.84
C MET A 210 -29.89 1.21 17.22
N THR A 211 -28.94 2.02 17.68
CA THR A 211 -28.74 3.38 17.18
C THR A 211 -28.44 3.39 15.67
N PRO A 212 -28.85 4.43 14.91
CA PRO A 212 -28.50 4.58 13.50
C PRO A 212 -26.98 4.48 13.27
N CYS A 213 -26.56 3.76 12.23
CA CYS A 213 -25.15 3.60 11.93
C CYS A 213 -24.55 4.90 11.36
N ARG A 214 -23.37 5.30 11.85
CA ARG A 214 -22.63 6.50 11.39
C ARG A 214 -21.44 6.18 10.49
N CYS A 215 -21.41 5.01 9.84
CA CYS A 215 -20.31 4.64 8.93
C CYS A 215 -20.32 5.51 7.66
N SER A 216 -19.21 5.50 6.90
CA SER A 216 -19.03 6.29 5.67
C SER A 216 -20.16 6.15 4.65
N ASN A 217 -20.81 4.98 4.63
CA ASN A 217 -21.88 4.65 3.67
C ASN A 217 -23.28 5.03 4.18
N CYS A 218 -23.42 5.36 5.48
CA CYS A 218 -24.66 5.83 6.10
C CYS A 218 -24.64 7.32 6.43
N SER A 219 -23.45 7.94 6.48
CA SER A 219 -23.24 9.34 6.83
C SER A 219 -22.21 9.96 5.87
N THR A 220 -22.53 9.92 4.58
CA THR A 220 -21.66 10.30 3.46
C THR A 220 -21.19 11.76 3.51
N GLU A 221 -22.00 12.66 4.07
CA GLU A 221 -21.68 14.09 4.22
C GLU A 221 -20.81 14.37 5.45
N ALA A 222 -21.07 13.68 6.57
CA ALA A 222 -20.33 13.84 7.82
C ALA A 222 -18.95 13.16 7.80
N ALA A 223 -18.79 12.04 7.08
CA ALA A 223 -17.54 11.28 7.08
C ALA A 223 -16.32 12.06 6.53
N PRO A 224 -16.43 12.88 5.46
CA PRO A 224 -15.37 13.83 5.06
C PRO A 224 -15.06 14.87 6.14
N THR A 225 -16.08 15.45 6.78
CA THR A 225 -15.93 16.44 7.87
C THR A 225 -15.17 15.86 9.05
N LEU A 226 -15.55 14.65 9.48
CA LEU A 226 -14.86 13.90 10.53
C LEU A 226 -13.38 13.71 10.20
N ILE A 227 -13.05 13.20 8.99
CA ILE A 227 -11.65 12.98 8.57
C ILE A 227 -10.87 14.31 8.51
N ASN A 228 -11.47 15.39 8.01
CA ASN A 228 -10.84 16.70 7.97
C ASN A 228 -10.59 17.29 9.37
N ASN A 229 -11.42 16.94 10.37
CA ASN A 229 -11.28 17.41 11.74
C ASN A 229 -10.23 16.63 12.56
N LEU A 230 -9.76 15.45 12.11
CA LEU A 230 -8.78 14.64 12.86
C LEU A 230 -7.41 15.32 13.06
N VAL A 231 -7.05 16.30 12.23
CA VAL A 231 -5.84 17.12 12.42
C VAL A 231 -5.91 18.09 13.61
N TRP A 232 -7.05 18.11 14.32
CA TRP A 232 -7.28 18.81 15.59
C TRP A 232 -7.54 17.85 16.77
N ALA A 233 -7.54 16.54 16.55
CA ALA A 233 -8.06 15.56 17.52
C ALA A 233 -7.15 15.39 18.75
N ASN A 234 -7.73 15.61 19.93
CA ASN A 234 -7.16 15.32 21.24
C ASN A 234 -8.18 14.56 22.12
N LYS A 235 -7.77 14.07 23.29
CA LYS A 235 -8.63 13.28 24.20
C LYS A 235 -9.97 13.94 24.59
N ASP A 236 -10.02 15.27 24.59
CA ASP A 236 -11.14 16.06 25.08
C ASP A 236 -12.17 16.36 23.98
N ASN A 237 -11.69 16.64 22.75
CA ASN A 237 -12.56 16.99 21.61
C ASN A 237 -12.93 15.79 20.72
N PHE A 238 -12.30 14.63 20.89
CA PHE A 238 -12.48 13.49 19.98
C PHE A 238 -13.93 12.98 19.90
N ASP A 239 -14.63 12.91 21.03
CA ASP A 239 -16.04 12.50 21.07
C ASP A 239 -16.91 13.49 20.30
N SER A 240 -16.62 14.79 20.37
CA SER A 240 -17.29 15.84 19.58
C SER A 240 -16.97 15.76 18.09
N ILE A 241 -15.75 15.33 17.72
CA ILE A 241 -15.37 15.08 16.32
C ILE A 241 -16.13 13.87 15.77
N ILE A 242 -16.19 12.76 16.51
CA ILE A 242 -16.99 11.57 16.13
C ILE A 242 -18.49 11.91 16.09
N ALA A 243 -18.96 12.75 17.02
CA ALA A 243 -20.35 13.19 17.09
C ALA A 243 -20.76 14.12 15.94
N ASP A 244 -19.82 14.63 15.14
CA ASP A 244 -20.03 15.70 14.14
C ASP A 244 -20.60 16.98 14.77
N GLN A 245 -20.02 17.34 15.92
CA GLN A 245 -20.35 18.53 16.74
C GLN A 245 -19.14 19.47 16.90
N PHE A 246 -17.94 19.03 16.52
CA PHE A 246 -16.75 19.87 16.54
C PHE A 246 -16.73 20.83 15.34
N VAL A 247 -16.60 22.12 15.62
CA VAL A 247 -16.49 23.20 14.63
C VAL A 247 -15.22 24.00 14.90
N THR A 248 -14.46 24.30 13.85
CA THR A 248 -13.32 25.22 13.89
C THR A 248 -13.42 26.24 12.75
N ALA A 249 -12.96 27.46 13.00
CA ALA A 249 -12.81 28.50 11.98
C ALA A 249 -11.41 28.48 11.32
N GLU A 250 -10.48 27.68 11.85
CA GLU A 250 -9.10 27.64 11.41
C GLU A 250 -8.89 26.56 10.34
N SER A 251 -8.07 26.87 9.32
CA SER A 251 -7.68 25.94 8.26
C SER A 251 -6.20 25.62 8.35
N ARG A 252 -5.86 24.32 8.34
CA ARG A 252 -4.47 23.82 8.40
C ARG A 252 -3.99 23.44 7.02
N ASP A 253 -2.97 24.12 6.50
CA ASP A 253 -2.25 23.62 5.34
C ASP A 253 -1.37 22.41 5.73
N LEU A 254 -1.73 21.24 5.19
CA LEU A 254 -0.96 20.00 5.37
C LEU A 254 0.12 19.83 4.30
N THR A 255 0.19 20.69 3.28
CA THR A 255 1.07 20.51 2.11
C THR A 255 2.53 20.34 2.51
N LEU A 256 3.00 21.12 3.50
CA LEU A 256 4.37 21.06 4.01
C LEU A 256 4.74 19.73 4.74
N LYS A 257 3.74 18.95 5.17
CA LYS A 257 3.96 17.66 5.85
C LYS A 257 4.16 16.49 4.87
N TYR A 258 3.70 16.65 3.62
CA TYR A 258 3.91 15.64 2.58
C TYR A 258 5.29 15.79 1.94
N PRO A 259 5.97 14.68 1.59
CA PRO A 259 7.25 14.75 0.90
C PRO A 259 7.07 15.39 -0.48
N THR A 260 7.88 16.41 -0.77
CA THR A 260 7.94 17.06 -2.08
C THR A 260 8.16 16.00 -3.16
N ARG A 261 7.24 15.88 -4.13
CA ARG A 261 7.36 14.89 -5.21
C ARG A 261 8.68 15.17 -5.96
N PRO A 262 9.64 14.21 -6.01
CA PRO A 262 10.85 14.39 -6.80
C PRO A 262 10.47 14.63 -8.25
N THR A 263 10.99 15.69 -8.85
CA THR A 263 10.76 15.99 -10.28
C THR A 263 11.27 14.80 -11.10
N PRO A 264 10.40 14.07 -11.82
CA PRO A 264 10.85 12.86 -12.50
C PRO A 264 11.84 13.23 -13.60
N PHE A 265 13.08 12.74 -13.47
CA PHE A 265 14.11 12.91 -14.49
C PHE A 265 13.57 12.50 -15.85
N ARG A 266 13.70 13.38 -16.85
CA ARG A 266 13.20 13.08 -18.20
C ARG A 266 14.23 12.20 -18.89
N LYS A 267 13.80 11.08 -19.47
CA LYS A 267 14.68 10.25 -20.30
C LYS A 267 14.97 10.98 -21.62
N ARG A 268 16.25 11.21 -21.93
CA ARG A 268 16.64 11.65 -23.27
C ARG A 268 16.69 10.41 -24.17
N LYS A 269 15.99 10.41 -25.31
CA LYS A 269 16.22 9.38 -26.32
C LYS A 269 17.63 9.57 -26.88
N ILE A 270 18.48 8.56 -26.71
CA ILE A 270 19.77 8.46 -27.39
C ILE A 270 19.50 8.17 -28.88
N PRO A 271 20.04 8.97 -29.83
CA PRO A 271 19.97 8.65 -31.25
C PRO A 271 20.75 7.38 -31.59
N ASP A 272 20.27 6.62 -32.58
CA ASP A 272 20.90 5.36 -32.99
C ASP A 272 22.31 5.57 -33.60
N SER A 273 22.63 6.79 -34.05
CA SER A 273 23.97 7.24 -34.47
C SER A 273 24.97 7.39 -33.32
N ASP A 274 24.49 7.81 -32.16
CA ASP A 274 25.33 8.19 -31.00
C ASP A 274 25.54 6.97 -30.08
N ARG A 275 24.71 5.93 -30.28
CA ARG A 275 24.64 4.73 -29.45
C ARG A 275 25.98 3.96 -29.35
N PRO A 276 26.77 3.76 -30.42
CA PRO A 276 28.05 3.03 -30.30
C PRO A 276 29.08 3.72 -29.40
N GLU A 277 29.14 5.06 -29.44
CA GLU A 277 30.05 5.84 -28.58
C GLU A 277 29.59 5.82 -27.12
N ILE A 278 28.28 5.91 -26.91
CA ILE A 278 27.66 5.88 -25.57
C ILE A 278 27.75 4.48 -24.93
N ASP A 279 27.60 3.39 -25.69
CA ASP A 279 27.78 2.03 -25.20
C ASP A 279 29.26 1.72 -24.89
N ALA A 280 30.21 2.30 -25.66
CA ALA A 280 31.63 2.22 -25.34
C ALA A 280 31.96 2.91 -24.00
N PHE A 281 31.46 4.14 -23.79
CA PHE A 281 31.59 4.83 -22.51
C PHE A 281 30.89 4.07 -21.36
N LYS A 282 29.73 3.44 -21.61
CA LYS A 282 29.04 2.60 -20.62
C LYS A 282 29.91 1.42 -20.17
N ALA A 283 30.52 0.71 -21.12
CA ALA A 283 31.42 -0.41 -20.82
C ALA A 283 32.70 0.04 -20.09
N GLU A 284 33.28 1.19 -20.48
CA GLU A 284 34.41 1.79 -19.79
C GLU A 284 34.06 2.19 -18.34
N LEU A 285 32.91 2.83 -18.12
CA LEU A 285 32.45 3.28 -16.80
C LEU A 285 32.29 2.10 -15.82
N ILE A 286 31.69 0.99 -16.26
CA ILE A 286 31.56 -0.24 -15.47
C ILE A 286 32.95 -0.79 -15.15
N THR A 287 33.80 -0.98 -16.17
CA THR A 287 35.15 -1.57 -16.03
C THR A 287 36.03 -0.77 -15.08
N ASN A 288 36.03 0.56 -15.22
CA ASN A 288 36.86 1.45 -14.40
C ASN A 288 36.32 1.55 -12.96
N LEU A 289 35.00 1.52 -12.73
CA LEU A 289 34.44 1.51 -11.37
C LEU A 289 34.71 0.15 -10.68
N HIS A 290 34.63 -0.97 -11.40
CA HIS A 290 34.98 -2.28 -10.86
C HIS A 290 36.46 -2.34 -10.45
N ARG A 291 37.36 -1.74 -11.23
CA ARG A 291 38.77 -1.57 -10.86
C ARG A 291 38.91 -0.73 -9.59
N TYR A 292 38.32 0.46 -9.57
CA TYR A 292 38.38 1.38 -8.43
C TYR A 292 37.82 0.77 -7.13
N PHE A 293 36.73 0.01 -7.20
CA PHE A 293 36.17 -0.73 -6.06
C PHE A 293 37.15 -1.79 -5.54
N ASN A 294 37.72 -2.60 -6.43
CA ASN A 294 38.67 -3.65 -6.05
C ASN A 294 39.97 -3.06 -5.46
N GLU A 295 40.44 -1.91 -5.98
CA GLU A 295 41.59 -1.16 -5.46
C GLU A 295 41.29 -0.52 -4.09
N THR A 296 40.05 -0.07 -3.85
CA THR A 296 39.66 0.61 -2.60
C THR A 296 39.40 -0.37 -1.45
N PHE A 297 38.84 -1.55 -1.71
CA PHE A 297 38.39 -2.48 -0.64
C PHE A 297 39.10 -3.84 -0.62
N GLY A 298 39.80 -4.22 -1.68
CA GLY A 298 40.51 -5.50 -1.78
C GLY A 298 39.59 -6.72 -1.85
N GLY A 299 40.19 -7.91 -2.01
CA GLY A 299 39.48 -9.19 -2.20
C GLY A 299 38.81 -9.79 -0.95
N GLY A 300 38.46 -8.98 0.04
CA GLY A 300 37.93 -9.43 1.35
C GLY A 300 36.42 -9.24 1.56
N LEU A 301 35.72 -8.58 0.63
CA LEU A 301 34.28 -8.28 0.78
C LEU A 301 33.37 -9.44 0.32
N PRO A 302 32.23 -9.69 0.99
CA PRO A 302 31.23 -10.69 0.55
C PRO A 302 30.46 -10.33 -0.73
N LEU A 303 30.66 -9.13 -1.30
CA LEU A 303 29.90 -8.60 -2.44
C LEU A 303 30.84 -8.36 -3.63
N PRO A 304 30.60 -8.96 -4.80
CA PRO A 304 31.38 -8.70 -6.01
C PRO A 304 31.05 -7.32 -6.59
N ALA A 305 32.02 -6.67 -7.26
CA ALA A 305 31.85 -5.34 -7.85
C ALA A 305 30.64 -5.22 -8.81
N ALA A 306 30.26 -6.32 -9.48
CA ALA A 306 29.10 -6.38 -10.36
C ALA A 306 27.74 -6.29 -9.64
N GLU A 307 27.67 -6.58 -8.34
CA GLU A 307 26.48 -6.35 -7.50
C GLU A 307 26.44 -4.93 -6.91
N VAL A 308 27.54 -4.17 -7.02
CA VAL A 308 27.66 -2.79 -6.55
C VAL A 308 27.33 -1.79 -7.68
N PHE A 309 27.54 -2.19 -8.94
CA PHE A 309 27.24 -1.40 -10.14
C PHE A 309 27.30 -2.29 -11.39
N GLY A 310 26.24 -2.29 -12.21
CA GLY A 310 26.14 -3.09 -13.43
C GLY A 310 25.62 -2.30 -14.63
N ASP A 311 25.05 -3.02 -15.61
CA ASP A 311 24.55 -2.41 -16.85
C ASP A 311 23.31 -1.52 -16.61
N GLU A 312 22.47 -1.84 -15.63
CA GLU A 312 21.25 -1.07 -15.35
C GLU A 312 21.57 0.33 -14.77
N GLU A 313 22.50 0.41 -13.83
CA GLU A 313 22.97 1.68 -13.25
C GLU A 313 23.74 2.52 -14.29
N ALA A 314 24.58 1.88 -15.10
CA ALA A 314 25.35 2.55 -16.13
C ALA A 314 24.46 3.06 -17.28
N GLU A 315 23.47 2.28 -17.73
CA GLU A 315 22.44 2.69 -18.70
C GLU A 315 21.58 3.84 -18.17
N ALA A 316 21.25 3.83 -16.87
CA ALA A 316 20.56 4.94 -16.22
C ALA A 316 21.41 6.22 -16.25
N ILE A 317 22.71 6.14 -15.91
CA ILE A 317 23.63 7.28 -15.98
C ILE A 317 23.69 7.88 -17.39
N VAL A 318 23.88 7.09 -18.46
CA VAL A 318 23.92 7.66 -19.83
C VAL A 318 22.55 8.17 -20.30
N THR A 319 21.45 7.53 -19.92
CA THR A 319 20.07 7.98 -20.22
C THR A 319 19.75 9.34 -19.59
N TYR A 320 20.20 9.57 -18.36
CA TYR A 320 19.95 10.79 -17.58
C TYR A 320 21.15 11.72 -17.47
N MET A 321 22.23 11.49 -18.24
CA MET A 321 23.49 12.24 -18.18
C MET A 321 23.32 13.76 -18.24
N HIS A 322 22.34 14.23 -19.00
CA HIS A 322 21.98 15.64 -19.16
C HIS A 322 21.37 16.30 -17.90
N HIS A 323 20.92 15.52 -16.92
CA HIS A 323 20.45 15.98 -15.62
C HIS A 323 21.52 15.93 -14.51
N ILE A 324 22.64 15.24 -14.72
CA ILE A 324 23.73 15.11 -13.72
C ILE A 324 24.54 16.42 -13.65
N ASN A 325 24.33 17.24 -12.63
CA ASN A 325 25.03 18.52 -12.42
C ASN A 325 25.78 18.55 -11.07
N THR A 326 25.47 17.62 -10.17
CA THR A 326 26.12 17.37 -8.88
C THR A 326 26.32 15.85 -8.67
N PRO A 327 27.23 15.43 -7.78
CA PRO A 327 27.34 14.03 -7.35
C PRO A 327 26.04 13.45 -6.75
N ASN A 328 25.19 14.30 -6.15
CA ASN A 328 23.95 13.84 -5.52
C ASN A 328 22.85 13.50 -6.54
N ASP A 329 22.89 14.08 -7.75
CA ASP A 329 21.98 13.70 -8.84
C ASP A 329 22.16 12.23 -9.23
N ILE A 330 23.39 11.72 -9.17
CA ILE A 330 23.72 10.33 -9.50
C ILE A 330 23.03 9.37 -8.53
N ARG A 331 23.00 9.69 -7.22
CA ARG A 331 22.26 8.90 -6.22
C ARG A 331 20.75 8.84 -6.54
N GLY A 332 20.18 9.92 -7.09
CA GLY A 332 18.80 9.93 -7.57
C GLY A 332 18.55 9.16 -8.88
N ILE A 333 19.61 8.82 -9.62
CA ILE A 333 19.56 8.14 -10.92
C ILE A 333 19.81 6.63 -10.81
N ILE A 334 20.83 6.21 -10.03
CA ILE A 334 21.16 4.79 -9.82
C ILE A 334 20.47 4.18 -8.59
N GLY A 335 20.12 5.01 -7.60
CA GLY A 335 19.53 4.53 -6.35
C GLY A 335 20.51 3.70 -5.50
N GLY A 336 19.96 2.68 -4.83
CA GLY A 336 20.74 1.73 -4.02
C GLY A 336 21.39 2.33 -2.77
N LYS A 337 22.35 1.58 -2.19
CA LYS A 337 23.31 2.09 -1.21
C LYS A 337 24.63 2.34 -1.93
N CYS A 338 25.08 3.59 -1.95
CA CYS A 338 26.40 3.94 -2.47
C CYS A 338 27.45 3.84 -1.35
N TYR A 339 28.69 3.43 -1.69
CA TYR A 339 29.83 3.54 -0.77
C TYR A 339 30.46 4.95 -0.83
N ASP A 340 31.25 5.30 0.19
CA ASP A 340 31.88 6.63 0.26
C ASP A 340 32.86 6.84 -0.89
N GLY A 341 32.84 8.03 -1.50
CA GLY A 341 33.60 8.36 -2.70
C GLY A 341 32.93 7.94 -4.03
N GLN A 342 32.12 6.87 -4.07
CA GLN A 342 31.52 6.33 -5.31
C GLN A 342 30.80 7.39 -6.15
N LEU A 343 29.99 8.24 -5.51
CA LEU A 343 29.20 9.28 -6.19
C LEU A 343 30.06 10.42 -6.76
N VAL A 344 31.17 10.75 -6.10
CA VAL A 344 32.12 11.77 -6.57
C VAL A 344 32.89 11.23 -7.78
N TRP A 345 33.43 10.01 -7.65
CA TRP A 345 34.14 9.34 -8.75
C TRP A 345 33.26 9.19 -10.01
N LEU A 346 32.01 8.73 -9.86
CA LEU A 346 31.06 8.61 -10.96
C LEU A 346 30.73 9.98 -11.60
N PHE A 347 30.67 11.04 -10.79
CA PHE A 347 30.45 12.40 -11.28
C PHE A 347 31.64 12.88 -12.12
N ASP A 348 32.87 12.69 -11.64
CA ASP A 348 34.07 13.12 -12.34
C ASP A 348 34.25 12.41 -13.70
N GLN A 349 33.91 11.12 -13.79
CA GLN A 349 33.87 10.39 -15.07
C GLN A 349 32.82 10.99 -16.03
N VAL A 350 31.61 11.28 -15.54
CA VAL A 350 30.53 11.87 -16.34
C VAL A 350 30.88 13.28 -16.82
N ILE A 351 31.50 14.13 -15.97
CA ILE A 351 31.96 15.46 -16.37
C ILE A 351 33.10 15.37 -17.39
N THR A 352 34.05 14.46 -17.20
CA THR A 352 35.15 14.21 -18.15
C THR A 352 34.62 13.82 -19.54
N TYR A 353 33.64 12.91 -19.60
CA TYR A 353 33.00 12.50 -20.86
C TYR A 353 32.16 13.63 -21.50
N LYS A 354 31.42 14.42 -20.72
CA LYS A 354 30.74 15.63 -21.23
C LYS A 354 31.72 16.62 -21.87
N ASN A 355 32.88 16.82 -21.25
CA ASN A 355 33.91 17.72 -21.76
C ASN A 355 34.56 17.20 -23.05
N SER A 356 34.78 15.89 -23.18
CA SER A 356 35.33 15.31 -24.42
C SER A 356 34.35 15.42 -25.60
N LEU A 357 33.04 15.20 -25.36
CA LEU A 357 31.98 15.43 -26.35
C LEU A 357 31.91 16.92 -26.79
N ALA A 358 32.01 17.85 -25.83
CA ALA A 358 32.05 19.29 -26.14
C ALA A 358 33.30 19.68 -26.96
N GLY A 359 34.43 19.02 -26.71
CA GLY A 359 35.64 19.13 -27.54
C GLY A 359 35.40 18.67 -28.99
N LYS A 360 34.86 17.46 -29.17
CA LYS A 360 34.55 16.89 -30.50
C LYS A 360 33.62 17.78 -31.34
N MET A 361 32.63 18.43 -30.71
CA MET A 361 31.76 19.39 -31.39
C MET A 361 32.46 20.68 -31.85
N ARG A 362 33.54 21.11 -31.17
CA ARG A 362 34.34 22.29 -31.55
C ARG A 362 35.35 22.03 -32.66
N SER A 363 35.76 20.77 -32.87
CA SER A 363 36.66 20.36 -33.94
C SER A 363 35.98 20.09 -35.30
N ALA A 364 34.64 20.13 -35.36
CA ALA A 364 33.91 19.94 -36.62
C ALA A 364 33.94 21.22 -37.49
N PRO A 365 34.33 21.15 -38.78
CA PRO A 365 34.34 22.34 -39.63
C PRO A 365 32.93 22.88 -39.87
N PRO A 366 32.75 24.21 -39.97
CA PRO A 366 31.43 24.82 -40.04
C PRO A 366 30.69 24.41 -41.32
N LYS A 367 29.50 23.80 -41.17
CA LYS A 367 28.61 23.54 -42.30
C LYS A 367 28.19 24.88 -42.91
N LYS A 368 28.46 25.06 -44.21
CA LYS A 368 28.09 26.27 -44.96
C LYS A 368 26.60 26.59 -44.75
N ALA A 369 26.31 27.82 -44.32
CA ALA A 369 24.94 28.29 -44.18
C ALA A 369 24.23 28.27 -45.54
N LYS A 370 22.97 27.80 -45.58
CA LYS A 370 22.09 28.10 -46.71
C LYS A 370 21.68 29.56 -46.62
N ALA A 371 21.84 30.31 -47.71
CA ALA A 371 21.27 31.64 -47.82
C ALA A 371 19.74 31.54 -47.94
N ASN A 372 19.01 32.36 -47.19
CA ASN A 372 17.60 32.62 -47.47
C ASN A 372 17.52 33.72 -48.55
N PRO A 373 16.58 33.63 -49.52
CA PRO A 373 16.23 34.77 -50.36
C PRO A 373 15.57 35.88 -49.51
N PRO A 374 15.74 37.17 -49.88
CA PRO A 374 15.02 38.25 -49.23
C PRO A 374 13.56 38.32 -49.71
N GLY A 375 12.63 38.61 -48.80
CA GLY A 375 11.35 39.24 -49.16
C GLY A 375 11.57 40.73 -49.42
N PRO A 376 10.70 41.38 -50.23
CA PRO A 376 9.64 42.16 -49.58
C PRO A 376 8.31 42.24 -50.38
N GLY A 377 7.26 42.76 -49.73
CA GLY A 377 6.25 43.59 -50.41
C GLY A 377 4.81 43.05 -50.49
N THR A 378 3.93 43.70 -49.71
CA THR A 378 2.58 44.20 -50.10
C THR A 378 1.57 43.30 -50.83
N ASP A 379 0.44 43.07 -50.15
CA ASP A 379 -0.94 42.99 -50.67
C ASP A 379 -1.27 44.06 -51.76
N PRO A 380 -2.33 43.91 -52.60
CA PRO A 380 -3.59 43.22 -52.28
C PRO A 380 -4.28 42.42 -53.43
N THR A 381 -5.58 42.15 -53.23
CA THR A 381 -6.65 41.82 -54.20
C THR A 381 -6.81 40.39 -54.77
N ASP A 382 -7.71 39.65 -54.11
CA ASP A 382 -9.05 39.28 -54.62
C ASP A 382 -9.29 37.96 -55.42
N VAL A 383 -10.57 37.55 -55.38
CA VAL A 383 -11.37 36.57 -56.16
C VAL A 383 -11.06 35.05 -56.21
N THR A 384 -12.17 34.34 -56.04
CA THR A 384 -12.56 33.02 -56.61
C THR A 384 -11.97 31.70 -56.08
N ALA A 385 -12.90 30.99 -55.42
CA ALA A 385 -13.02 29.55 -55.23
C ALA A 385 -12.57 28.62 -56.37
N LEU A 386 -12.18 27.39 -56.01
CA LEU A 386 -12.95 26.17 -56.33
C LEU A 386 -12.48 24.96 -55.52
N ALA A 387 -13.37 23.97 -55.35
CA ALA A 387 -13.06 22.70 -54.72
C ALA A 387 -12.97 21.58 -55.78
N SER A 388 -12.01 20.67 -55.65
CA SER A 388 -11.96 19.43 -56.45
C SER A 388 -11.24 18.26 -55.77
N THR A 389 -12.02 17.21 -55.54
CA THR A 389 -11.71 15.77 -55.67
C THR A 389 -10.84 15.42 -56.90
N SER A 390 -10.15 14.27 -57.03
CA SER A 390 -9.98 13.10 -56.16
C SER A 390 -8.83 12.17 -56.62
N ALA A 391 -8.38 11.29 -55.70
CA ALA A 391 -7.89 9.90 -55.86
C ALA A 391 -7.07 9.41 -57.09
N HIS A 392 -5.97 8.70 -56.80
CA HIS A 392 -5.69 7.30 -57.22
C HIS A 392 -4.83 6.63 -56.10
N GLN A 393 -5.14 5.44 -55.56
CA GLN A 393 -4.96 4.07 -56.12
C GLN A 393 -3.48 3.77 -56.43
N LEU A 394 -2.81 2.70 -55.97
CA LEU A 394 -3.14 1.31 -55.53
C LEU A 394 -2.13 0.83 -54.45
N LEU A 395 -2.02 -0.39 -53.87
CA LEU A 395 -2.64 -1.75 -53.94
C LEU A 395 -2.49 -2.36 -52.50
N PRO A 396 -3.31 -3.32 -52.00
CA PRO A 396 -3.14 -3.91 -50.66
C PRO A 396 -2.16 -5.12 -50.65
N ARG A 397 -1.49 -5.37 -49.51
CA ARG A 397 -0.66 -6.57 -49.32
C ARG A 397 -0.96 -7.27 -47.99
N GLY A 398 -1.80 -8.31 -48.05
CA GLY A 398 -2.06 -9.20 -46.92
C GLY A 398 -0.83 -10.04 -46.57
N GLY A 399 -0.60 -10.23 -45.27
CA GLY A 399 0.50 -11.04 -44.75
C GLY A 399 0.69 -10.79 -43.25
N ALA A 400 0.34 -11.77 -42.42
CA ALA A 400 0.53 -11.68 -40.98
C ALA A 400 2.03 -11.55 -40.66
N ARG A 401 2.42 -10.41 -40.09
CA ARG A 401 3.81 -10.16 -39.68
C ARG A 401 4.14 -11.12 -38.52
N PRO A 402 5.21 -11.93 -38.60
CA PRO A 402 5.50 -12.92 -37.56
C PRO A 402 5.69 -12.24 -36.20
N PRO A 403 5.18 -12.83 -35.10
CA PRO A 403 5.16 -12.19 -33.79
C PRO A 403 6.59 -11.91 -33.31
N THR A 404 6.84 -10.66 -32.91
CA THR A 404 8.15 -10.22 -32.45
C THR A 404 8.63 -11.01 -31.22
N LYS A 405 9.94 -11.16 -31.05
CA LYS A 405 10.54 -11.78 -29.84
C LYS A 405 10.02 -11.16 -28.53
N LYS A 406 9.66 -9.87 -28.55
CA LYS A 406 9.08 -9.14 -27.40
C LYS A 406 7.60 -9.46 -27.16
N SER A 407 6.78 -9.65 -28.20
CA SER A 407 5.38 -10.08 -28.04
C SER A 407 5.30 -11.54 -27.61
N LEU A 408 6.13 -12.42 -28.17
CA LEU A 408 6.22 -13.83 -27.73
C LEU A 408 6.64 -13.93 -26.25
N ALA A 409 7.61 -13.13 -25.80
CA ALA A 409 7.99 -13.09 -24.39
C ALA A 409 6.86 -12.54 -23.48
N ALA A 410 6.13 -11.52 -23.92
CA ALA A 410 4.99 -10.97 -23.18
C ALA A 410 3.81 -11.97 -23.09
N GLU A 411 3.55 -12.73 -24.16
CA GLU A 411 2.52 -13.77 -24.20
C GLU A 411 2.91 -14.98 -23.33
N ALA A 412 4.16 -15.45 -23.42
CA ALA A 412 4.68 -16.50 -22.54
C ALA A 412 4.65 -16.09 -21.06
N SER A 413 4.97 -14.83 -20.75
CA SER A 413 4.84 -14.27 -19.39
C SER A 413 3.37 -14.22 -18.93
N ARG A 414 2.44 -13.80 -19.80
CA ARG A 414 1.00 -13.83 -19.51
C ARG A 414 0.50 -15.26 -19.26
N ARG A 415 0.93 -16.24 -20.05
CA ARG A 415 0.59 -17.66 -19.86
C ARG A 415 1.10 -18.19 -18.53
N LYS A 416 2.39 -17.99 -18.19
CA LYS A 416 2.95 -18.36 -16.88
C LYS A 416 2.23 -17.68 -15.71
N SER A 417 1.78 -16.44 -15.87
CA SER A 417 0.99 -15.73 -14.85
C SER A 417 -0.40 -16.36 -14.63
N LEU A 418 -1.08 -16.76 -15.72
CA LEU A 418 -2.36 -17.45 -15.66
C LEU A 418 -2.23 -18.88 -15.10
N GLU A 419 -1.19 -19.61 -15.53
CA GLU A 419 -0.85 -20.95 -15.01
C GLU A 419 -0.56 -20.89 -13.50
N LYS A 420 0.20 -19.90 -13.04
CA LYS A 420 0.44 -19.68 -11.60
C LYS A 420 -0.85 -19.33 -10.86
N LYS A 421 -1.71 -18.45 -11.40
CA LYS A 421 -2.99 -18.10 -10.77
C LYS A 421 -3.91 -19.32 -10.64
N ALA A 422 -3.98 -20.17 -11.66
CA ALA A 422 -4.75 -21.42 -11.62
C ALA A 422 -4.19 -22.41 -10.59
N GLN A 423 -2.87 -22.51 -10.45
CA GLN A 423 -2.24 -23.31 -9.39
C GLN A 423 -2.53 -22.75 -7.98
N GLU A 424 -2.55 -21.43 -7.81
CA GLU A 424 -2.85 -20.75 -6.55
C GLU A 424 -4.34 -20.92 -6.17
N GLU A 425 -5.27 -20.84 -7.13
CA GLU A 425 -6.69 -21.15 -6.95
C GLU A 425 -6.93 -22.62 -6.59
N LEU A 426 -6.28 -23.56 -7.29
CA LEU A 426 -6.36 -25.00 -6.96
C LEU A 426 -5.78 -25.29 -5.57
N TRP A 427 -4.71 -24.60 -5.16
CA TRP A 427 -4.12 -24.73 -3.83
C TRP A 427 -5.06 -24.20 -2.74
N LEU A 428 -5.69 -23.05 -2.95
CA LEU A 428 -6.71 -22.50 -2.03
C LEU A 428 -7.92 -23.44 -1.86
N ILE A 429 -8.41 -24.02 -2.97
CA ILE A 429 -9.50 -25.01 -2.94
C ILE A 429 -9.09 -26.27 -2.16
N SER A 430 -7.83 -26.72 -2.30
CA SER A 430 -7.28 -27.84 -1.54
C SER A 430 -7.15 -27.51 -0.04
N GLU A 431 -6.68 -26.31 0.30
CA GLU A 431 -6.58 -25.87 1.69
C GLU A 431 -7.95 -25.73 2.36
N HIS A 432 -8.96 -25.23 1.63
CA HIS A 432 -10.34 -25.15 2.10
C HIS A 432 -10.90 -26.55 2.43
N LYS A 433 -10.78 -27.51 1.48
CA LYS A 433 -11.21 -28.90 1.70
C LYS A 433 -10.51 -29.54 2.90
N ARG A 434 -9.22 -29.23 3.13
CA ARG A 434 -8.48 -29.70 4.31
C ARG A 434 -9.02 -29.09 5.61
N LYS A 435 -9.41 -27.81 5.61
CA LYS A 435 -10.07 -27.14 6.75
C LYS A 435 -11.44 -27.76 7.03
N GLU A 436 -12.23 -28.04 5.99
CA GLU A 436 -13.53 -28.71 6.10
C GLU A 436 -13.41 -30.12 6.69
N GLN A 437 -12.45 -30.92 6.21
CA GLN A 437 -12.16 -32.26 6.77
C GLN A 437 -11.75 -32.20 8.24
N ILE A 438 -10.86 -31.27 8.62
CA ILE A 438 -10.46 -31.09 10.03
C ILE A 438 -11.66 -30.67 10.89
N ALA A 439 -12.51 -29.77 10.39
CA ALA A 439 -13.73 -29.36 11.08
C ALA A 439 -14.76 -30.51 11.19
N GLN A 440 -14.78 -31.44 10.24
CA GLN A 440 -15.59 -32.66 10.32
C GLN A 440 -15.08 -33.62 11.39
N PHE A 441 -13.78 -33.98 11.37
CA PHE A 441 -13.19 -34.83 12.41
C PHE A 441 -13.36 -34.25 13.82
N LEU A 442 -13.27 -32.93 13.98
CA LEU A 442 -13.52 -32.26 15.26
C LEU A 442 -14.98 -32.36 15.72
N ARG A 443 -15.97 -32.31 14.81
CA ARG A 443 -17.38 -32.54 15.14
C ARG A 443 -17.63 -34.00 15.52
N GLU A 444 -17.14 -34.94 14.72
CA GLU A 444 -17.30 -36.38 14.96
C GLU A 444 -16.67 -36.81 16.30
N GLY A 445 -15.47 -36.32 16.62
CA GLY A 445 -14.83 -36.56 17.91
C GLY A 445 -15.55 -35.89 19.09
N LEU A 446 -16.12 -34.69 18.92
CA LEU A 446 -16.96 -34.05 19.95
C LEU A 446 -18.29 -34.78 20.17
N GLU A 447 -18.84 -35.41 19.13
CA GLU A 447 -20.06 -36.20 19.21
C GLU A 447 -19.82 -37.57 19.86
N GLN A 448 -18.72 -38.26 19.52
CA GLN A 448 -18.25 -39.45 20.23
C GLN A 448 -18.01 -39.17 21.72
N ALA A 449 -17.22 -38.14 22.04
CA ALA A 449 -16.96 -37.71 23.42
C ALA A 449 -18.18 -37.12 24.15
N ARG A 450 -19.34 -37.00 23.48
CA ARG A 450 -20.65 -36.69 24.08
C ARG A 450 -21.46 -37.97 24.31
N LEU A 451 -21.42 -38.91 23.37
CA LEU A 451 -22.08 -40.22 23.48
C LEU A 451 -21.45 -41.07 24.60
N GLU A 452 -20.12 -41.07 24.74
CA GLU A 452 -19.41 -41.74 25.83
C GLU A 452 -19.89 -41.24 27.21
N ARG A 453 -19.91 -39.91 27.42
CA ARG A 453 -20.42 -39.27 28.65
C ARG A 453 -21.94 -39.44 28.88
N LEU A 454 -22.70 -39.92 27.90
CA LEU A 454 -24.10 -40.33 28.07
C LEU A 454 -24.23 -41.83 28.35
N GLY A 455 -23.28 -42.66 27.89
CA GLY A 455 -23.19 -44.09 28.21
C GLY A 455 -22.75 -44.35 29.65
N GLU A 456 -21.82 -43.56 30.18
CA GLU A 456 -21.37 -43.63 31.58
C GLU A 456 -22.46 -43.20 32.60
N ALA A 457 -23.57 -42.63 32.14
CA ALA A 457 -24.60 -42.01 32.98
C ALA A 457 -25.78 -42.95 33.36
N GLN A 458 -25.66 -44.27 33.18
CA GLN A 458 -26.65 -45.23 33.69
C GLN A 458 -26.30 -45.73 35.10
N PRO A 459 -27.18 -45.57 36.11
CA PRO A 459 -26.91 -46.04 37.46
C PRO A 459 -27.04 -47.56 37.58
N THR A 460 -26.11 -48.20 38.29
CA THR A 460 -26.22 -49.61 38.65
C THR A 460 -27.38 -49.83 39.63
N ALA A 461 -28.49 -50.38 39.13
CA ALA A 461 -29.62 -50.78 39.97
C ALA A 461 -29.17 -51.81 41.02
N GLY A 462 -29.57 -51.60 42.27
CA GLY A 462 -29.10 -52.41 43.40
C GLY A 462 -29.61 -53.85 43.36
N ARG A 463 -28.78 -54.77 43.87
CA ARG A 463 -29.30 -56.03 44.42
C ARG A 463 -29.92 -55.75 45.78
N ASP A 464 -31.18 -56.09 45.91
CA ASP A 464 -31.88 -56.18 47.19
C ASP A 464 -31.91 -57.66 47.58
N ASP A 465 -30.83 -58.12 48.21
CA ASP A 465 -30.67 -59.52 48.66
C ASP A 465 -31.35 -59.70 50.03
N GLY A 466 -32.42 -60.50 50.07
CA GLY A 466 -33.28 -60.63 51.24
C GLY A 466 -32.78 -61.56 52.35
N MET A 467 -32.90 -61.07 53.58
CA MET A 467 -33.49 -61.79 54.72
C MET A 467 -32.98 -63.21 55.07
N GLU A 468 -32.16 -63.34 56.12
CA GLU A 468 -32.55 -63.99 57.39
C GLU A 468 -31.45 -63.92 58.47
N LYS A 469 -31.90 -63.70 59.72
CA LYS A 469 -31.22 -63.97 61.03
C LYS A 469 -29.99 -63.12 61.40
#